data_AF-A0A2V6KTB8-F1
#
_entry.id   AF-A0A2V6KTB8-F1
#
_cell.length_a   1.000
_cell.length_b   1.000
_cell.length_c   1.000
_cell.angle_alpha   90.00
_cell.angle_beta   90.00
_cell.angle_gamma   90.00
#
_symmetry.space_group_name_H-M   'P 1'
#
loop_
_entity.id
_entity.type
_entity.pdbx_description
1 polymer ?
#
loop_
_entity_poly.entity_id
_entity_poly.type
_entity_poly.pdbx_seq_one_letter_code
_entity_poly.pdbx_strand_id
1 'polypeptide(L)' 'MSPKIVELEQVSHRCDKLRADGKRLVATNGCFDLLHAGHVRYLQAARTLGDFLAIGLNGDNSVRELKGSGRPVTTES' A
#
# COMPACT_ATOMS: atom_id res chain seq x y z
N MET A 1 14.23 -7.50 11.95
CA MET A 1 13.42 -6.56 11.13
C MET A 1 11.96 -6.90 11.33
N SER A 2 11.08 -5.92 11.57
CA SER A 2 9.63 -6.17 11.53
C SER A 2 9.20 -6.50 10.09
N PRO A 3 8.29 -7.46 9.88
CA PRO A 3 7.76 -7.75 8.56
C PRO A 3 7.05 -6.51 7.99
N LYS A 4 7.36 -6.19 6.73
CA LYS A 4 6.78 -5.05 5.98
C LYS A 4 5.36 -5.35 5.49
N ILE A 5 5.07 -6.62 5.19
CA ILE A 5 3.74 -7.11 4.84
C ILE A 5 3.05 -7.51 6.15
N VAL A 6 1.80 -7.08 6.30
CA VAL A 6 1.00 -7.35 7.49
C VAL A 6 -0.45 -7.59 7.15
N GLU A 7 -1.09 -8.41 7.97
CA GLU A 7 -2.53 -8.57 7.96
C GLU A 7 -3.25 -7.28 8.38
N LEU A 8 -4.46 -7.09 7.86
CA LEU A 8 -5.27 -5.90 8.12
C LEU A 8 -5.50 -5.67 9.62
N GLU A 9 -5.69 -6.74 10.39
CA GLU A 9 -5.87 -6.67 11.85
C GLU A 9 -4.66 -6.04 12.55
N GLN A 10 -3.44 -6.34 12.08
CA GLN A 10 -2.21 -5.79 12.65
C GLN A 10 -2.03 -4.31 12.30
N VAL A 11 -2.68 -3.81 11.25
CA VAL A 11 -2.61 -2.39 10.85
C VAL A 11 -3.24 -1.52 11.94
N SER A 12 -4.40 -1.89 12.48
CA SER A 12 -5.07 -1.11 13.54
C SER A 12 -4.17 -0.90 14.75
N HIS A 13 -3.57 -1.99 15.26
CA HIS A 13 -2.67 -1.91 16.41
C HIS A 13 -1.43 -1.03 16.13
N ARG A 14 -0.88 -1.09 14.92
CA ARG A 14 0.23 -0.23 14.50
C ARG A 14 -0.20 1.22 14.41
N CYS A 15 -1.38 1.53 13.89
CA CYS A 15 -1.93 2.88 13.82
C CYS A 15 -2.10 3.48 15.22
N ASP A 16 -2.65 2.73 16.16
CA ASP A 16 -2.86 3.21 17.54
C ASP A 16 -1.53 3.54 18.22
N LYS A 17 -0.54 2.67 18.07
CA LYS A 17 0.81 2.90 18.58
C LYS A 17 1.47 4.13 17.95
N LEU A 18 1.40 4.27 16.63
CA LEU A 18 1.95 5.44 15.93
C LEU A 18 1.28 6.73 16.36
N ARG A 19 -0.04 6.71 16.56
CA ARG A 19 -0.80 7.87 17.05
C ARG A 19 -0.42 8.23 18.49
N ALA A 20 -0.25 7.24 19.36
CA ALA A 20 0.21 7.45 20.74
C ALA A 20 1.63 8.04 20.80
N ASP A 21 2.50 7.66 19.86
CA ASP A 21 3.84 8.23 19.69
C ASP A 21 3.84 9.64 19.05
N GLY A 22 2.67 10.21 18.70
CA GLY A 22 2.56 11.50 18.02
C GLY A 22 3.03 11.48 16.55
N LYS A 23 3.15 10.30 15.94
CA LYS A 23 3.65 10.11 14.57
C LYS A 23 2.53 10.18 13.55
N ARG A 24 2.87 10.68 12.36
CA ARG A 24 1.95 10.76 11.23
C ARG A 24 2.07 9.53 10.33
N LEU A 25 0.97 8.81 10.21
CA LEU A 25 0.81 7.74 9.23
C LEU A 25 0.14 8.31 7.96
N VAL A 26 0.77 8.09 6.81
CA VAL A 26 0.20 8.32 5.49
C VAL A 26 -0.31 6.97 4.96
N ALA A 27 -1.50 6.96 4.38
CA ALA A 27 -2.08 5.76 3.80
C ALA A 27 -2.38 5.98 2.32
N THR A 28 -2.13 4.97 1.51
CA THR A 28 -2.51 4.97 0.10
C THR A 28 -2.72 3.55 -0.39
N ASN A 29 -3.35 3.37 -1.56
CA ASN A 29 -3.54 2.05 -2.16
C ASN A 29 -3.19 2.05 -3.65
N GLY A 30 -3.06 0.86 -4.21
CA GLY A 30 -2.86 0.69 -5.63
C GLY A 30 -2.69 -0.77 -6.02
N CYS A 31 -3.06 -1.08 -7.27
CA CYS A 31 -2.78 -2.37 -7.87
C CYS A 31 -1.32 -2.54 -8.30
N PHE A 32 -0.64 -1.43 -8.61
CA PHE A 32 0.74 -1.38 -9.09
C PHE A 32 1.09 -2.38 -10.21
N ASP A 33 0.08 -2.79 -10.99
CA ASP A 33 0.24 -3.66 -12.14
C ASP A 33 1.23 -3.06 -13.14
N LEU A 34 2.27 -3.82 -13.49
CA LEU A 34 3.45 -3.35 -14.22
C LEU A 34 4.08 -2.10 -13.58
N LEU A 35 4.69 -2.30 -12.40
CA LEU A 35 5.34 -1.23 -11.64
C LEU A 35 6.33 -0.45 -12.52
N HIS A 36 6.13 0.87 -12.60
CA HIS A 36 6.93 1.77 -13.43
C HIS A 36 7.27 3.07 -12.69
N ALA A 37 8.11 3.91 -13.31
CA ALA A 37 8.62 5.14 -12.71
C ALA A 37 7.53 6.10 -12.17
N GLY A 38 6.36 6.16 -12.82
CA GLY A 38 5.20 6.90 -12.30
C GLY A 38 4.78 6.49 -10.88
N HIS A 39 4.61 5.18 -10.62
CA HIS A 39 4.28 4.67 -9.29
C HIS A 39 5.38 4.93 -8.28
N VAL A 40 6.66 4.78 -8.68
CA VAL A 40 7.78 5.06 -7.79
C VAL A 40 7.78 6.52 -7.34
N ARG A 41 7.63 7.47 -8.28
CA ARG A 41 7.55 8.90 -7.95
C ARG A 41 6.36 9.21 -7.03
N TYR A 42 5.21 8.61 -7.30
CA TYR A 42 4.02 8.74 -6.47
C TYR A 42 4.24 8.21 -5.04
N LEU A 43 4.79 7.00 -4.88
CA LEU A 43 5.07 6.41 -3.56
C LEU A 43 6.16 7.17 -2.81
N GLN A 44 7.18 7.67 -3.52
CA GLN A 44 8.21 8.55 -2.95
C GLN A 44 7.59 9.85 -2.43
N ALA A 45 6.73 10.51 -3.23
CA ALA A 45 6.02 11.71 -2.79
C ALA A 45 5.16 11.42 -1.56
N ALA A 46 4.35 10.34 -1.58
CA ALA A 46 3.54 9.93 -0.44
C ALA A 46 4.38 9.66 0.83
N ARG A 47 5.56 9.03 0.68
CA ARG A 47 6.47 8.76 1.80
C ARG A 47 6.97 10.04 2.48
N THR A 48 7.04 11.17 1.79
CA THR A 48 7.48 12.44 2.38
C THR A 48 6.42 13.14 3.24
N LEU A 49 5.15 12.73 3.13
CA LEU A 49 4.03 13.41 3.80
C LEU A 49 3.86 13.02 5.28
N GLY A 50 4.65 12.08 5.80
CA GLY A 50 4.60 11.65 7.19
C GLY A 50 5.75 10.72 7.57
N ASP A 51 5.66 10.19 8.79
CA ASP A 51 6.70 9.35 9.39
C ASP A 51 6.65 7.92 8.85
N PHE A 52 5.44 7.43 8.58
CA PHE A 52 5.16 6.08 8.09
C PHE A 52 4.25 6.15 6.86
N LEU A 53 4.44 5.21 5.94
CA LEU A 53 3.59 5.01 4.77
C LEU A 53 3.01 3.59 4.81
N ALA A 54 1.70 3.47 4.91
CA ALA A 54 0.96 2.23 4.69
C ALA A 54 0.46 2.18 3.24
N ILE A 55 0.69 1.04 2.58
CA ILE A 55 0.29 0.81 1.19
C ILE A 55 -0.64 -0.41 1.18
N GLY A 56 -1.89 -0.21 0.78
CA GLY A 56 -2.79 -1.30 0.44
C GLY A 56 -2.54 -1.79 -0.98
N LEU A 57 -2.20 -3.07 -1.15
CA LEU A 57 -2.14 -3.70 -2.46
C LEU A 57 -3.53 -4.21 -2.81
N ASN A 58 -4.03 -3.84 -4.00
CA ASN A 58 -5.31 -4.32 -4.48
C ASN A 58 -5.15 -5.76 -4.99
N GLY A 59 -6.07 -6.64 -4.60
CA GLY A 59 -6.00 -8.04 -5.03
C GLY A 59 -6.47 -8.29 -6.45
N ASP A 60 -6.07 -9.43 -7.00
CA ASP A 60 -6.17 -9.75 -8.43
C ASP A 60 -7.61 -9.69 -8.93
N ASN A 61 -8.56 -10.16 -8.11
CA ASN A 61 -9.99 -10.12 -8.43
C ASN A 61 -10.49 -8.67 -8.58
N SER A 62 -10.14 -7.79 -7.63
CA SER A 62 -10.53 -6.37 -7.69
C SER A 62 -9.90 -5.67 -8.90
N VAL A 63 -8.64 -6.00 -9.22
CA VAL A 63 -7.96 -5.42 -10.38
C VAL A 63 -8.57 -5.89 -11.69
N ARG A 64 -8.97 -7.16 -11.77
CA ARG A 64 -9.66 -7.74 -12.92
C ARG A 64 -11.03 -7.12 -13.14
N GLU A 65 -11.80 -6.90 -12.08
CA GLU A 65 -13.08 -6.19 -12.14
C GLU A 65 -12.91 -4.75 -12.66
N LEU A 66 -11.85 -4.06 -12.21
CA LEU A 66 -11.58 -2.67 -12.60
C LEU A 66 -11.04 -2.53 -14.03
N LYS A 67 -10.15 -3.43 -14.46
CA LYS A 67 -9.36 -3.27 -15.70
C LYS A 67 -9.67 -4.30 -16.80
N GLY A 68 -10.53 -5.28 -16.52
CA GLY A 68 -10.91 -6.35 -17.44
C GLY A 68 -10.11 -7.64 -17.27
N SER A 69 -10.55 -8.69 -17.96
CA SER A 69 -10.09 -10.08 -17.82
C SER A 69 -8.59 -10.30 -18.06
N GLY A 70 -7.94 -9.44 -18.85
CA GLY A 70 -6.50 -9.52 -19.14
C GLY A 70 -5.60 -8.87 -18.09
N ARG A 71 -6.13 -8.48 -16.93
CA ARG A 71 -5.42 -7.77 -15.87
C ARG A 71 -5.70 -8.41 -14.49
N PRO A 72 -4.76 -8.29 -13.53
CA PRO A 72 -3.43 -7.71 -13.67
C PRO A 72 -2.47 -8.62 -14.46
N VAL A 73 -1.38 -8.05 -14.98
CA VAL A 73 -0.25 -8.80 -15.58
C VAL A 73 0.70 -9.29 -14.48
N THR A 74 0.90 -8.49 -13.44
CA THR A 74 1.63 -8.88 -12.22
C THR A 74 0.62 -9.24 -11.12
N THR A 75 0.59 -10.50 -10.70
CA THR A 75 -0.32 -11.02 -9.67
C THR A 75 0.10 -10.62 -8.26
N GLU A 76 -0.82 -10.65 -7.31
CA GLU A 76 -0.61 -10.28 -5.89
C GLU A 76 0.19 -11.31 -5.05
N SER A 77 0.55 -12.46 -5.62
CA SER A 77 1.23 -13.59 -4.96
C SER A 77 2.74 -13.64 -5.17
#